data_AF-A0A7W8AAM3-F1
#
_entry.id   AF-A0A7W8AAM3-F1
#
_cell.length_a   1.000
_cell.length_b   1.000
_cell.length_c   1.000
_cell.angle_alpha   90.00
_cell.angle_beta   90.00
_cell.angle_gamma   90.00
#
_symmetry.space_group_name_H-M   'P 1'
#
loop_
_entity.id
_entity.type
_entity.pdbx_description
1 polymer ?
#
loop_
_entity_poly.entity_id
_entity_poly.type
_entity_poly.pdbx_seq_one_letter_code
_entity_poly.pdbx_strand_id
1 'polypeptide(L)'
;MNVKKIGITLGAAACLAISGTPVPSSATSVSANTPQAASLRQKPNAATAANPTQRCQAAPGQYRTGCMMQFPDFPGGTIAIDIDADGNGPAHWQLRRRWGYQVVCEIDFQLEAPAQSWVCNGMPADNYTLHAFSWHPPSGVTWFELGARW
;
A
#
# COMPACT_ATOMS: atom_id res chain seq x y z
N MET A 1 35.21 -16.01 -32.76
CA MET A 1 33.94 -16.00 -32.00
C MET A 1 32.93 -15.19 -32.83
N ASN A 2 31.95 -15.86 -33.42
CA ASN A 2 31.02 -15.26 -34.38
C ASN A 2 29.82 -14.65 -33.66
N VAL A 3 29.65 -13.33 -33.77
CA VAL A 3 28.51 -12.60 -33.21
C VAL A 3 27.42 -12.53 -34.28
N LYS A 4 26.35 -13.32 -34.09
CA LYS A 4 25.16 -13.30 -34.94
C LYS A 4 24.31 -12.08 -34.58
N LYS A 5 24.25 -11.09 -35.48
CA LYS A 5 23.31 -9.95 -35.40
C LYS A 5 21.90 -10.46 -35.72
N ILE A 6 20.97 -10.29 -34.79
CA ILE A 6 19.53 -10.52 -35.01
C ILE A 6 18.90 -9.14 -35.25
N GLY A 7 18.43 -8.92 -36.48
CA GLY A 7 17.64 -7.74 -36.84
C GLY A 7 16.19 -7.93 -36.38
N ILE A 8 15.66 -6.95 -35.66
CA ILE A 8 14.25 -6.91 -35.24
C ILE A 8 13.55 -5.86 -36.10
N THR A 9 12.54 -6.32 -36.83
CA THR A 9 11.68 -5.52 -37.72
C THR A 9 10.68 -4.71 -36.89
N LEU A 10 10.67 -3.40 -37.07
CA LEU A 10 9.68 -2.48 -36.50
C LEU A 10 8.36 -2.61 -37.27
N GLY A 11 7.33 -3.16 -36.63
CA GLY A 11 5.96 -3.14 -37.13
C GLY A 11 5.27 -1.83 -36.73
N ALA A 12 4.86 -1.04 -37.73
CA ALA A 12 4.07 0.17 -37.54
C ALA A 12 2.65 -0.19 -37.07
N ALA A 13 2.27 0.23 -35.87
CA ALA A 13 0.90 0.13 -35.38
C ALA A 13 0.09 1.35 -35.84
N ALA A 14 -0.97 1.08 -36.61
CA ALA A 14 -1.92 2.08 -37.08
C ALA A 14 -2.71 2.68 -35.91
N CYS A 15 -2.70 4.01 -35.80
CA CYS A 15 -3.60 4.75 -34.91
C CYS A 15 -5.01 4.79 -35.53
N LEU A 16 -5.96 4.03 -34.98
CA LEU A 16 -7.38 4.29 -35.20
C LEU A 16 -7.84 5.41 -34.26
N ALA A 17 -8.14 6.57 -34.84
CA ALA A 17 -8.85 7.64 -34.15
C ALA A 17 -10.34 7.28 -34.06
N ILE A 18 -10.87 7.18 -32.85
CA ILE A 18 -12.30 6.98 -32.59
C ILE A 18 -12.87 8.35 -32.17
N SER A 19 -13.63 8.99 -33.06
CA SER A 19 -14.35 10.23 -32.78
C SER A 19 -15.57 9.94 -31.89
N GLY A 20 -15.44 10.24 -30.60
CA GLY A 20 -16.52 10.21 -29.61
C GLY A 20 -17.42 11.45 -29.69
N THR A 21 -18.72 11.22 -29.67
CA THR A 21 -19.80 12.21 -29.72
C THR A 21 -19.94 13.03 -28.43
N PRO A 22 -20.49 14.25 -28.49
CA PRO A 22 -20.73 15.09 -27.31
C PRO A 22 -21.83 14.51 -26.41
N VAL A 23 -21.54 14.40 -25.12
CA VAL A 23 -22.49 13.96 -24.07
C VAL A 23 -23.31 15.16 -23.58
N PRO A 24 -24.64 15.06 -23.46
CA PRO A 24 -25.48 16.14 -22.91
C PRO A 24 -25.25 16.31 -21.40
N SER A 25 -25.01 17.55 -20.98
CA SER A 25 -24.89 17.95 -19.58
C SER A 25 -26.30 18.12 -18.97
N SER A 26 -26.74 17.13 -18.20
CA SER A 26 -27.91 17.26 -17.34
C SER A 26 -27.50 17.92 -16.02
N ALA A 27 -27.97 19.14 -15.80
CA ALA A 27 -27.81 19.88 -14.56
C ALA A 27 -28.45 19.10 -13.39
N THR A 28 -27.63 18.77 -12.39
CA THR A 28 -28.12 18.18 -11.14
C THR A 28 -28.40 19.31 -10.17
N SER A 29 -29.67 19.47 -9.79
CA SER A 29 -30.10 20.41 -8.75
C SER A 29 -29.55 20.00 -7.39
N VAL A 30 -28.83 20.92 -6.74
CA VAL A 30 -28.35 20.76 -5.37
C VAL A 30 -29.54 20.99 -4.43
N SER A 31 -30.14 19.91 -3.94
CA SER A 31 -31.09 19.98 -2.83
C SER A 31 -30.31 20.17 -1.52
N ALA A 32 -30.48 21.32 -0.90
CA ALA A 32 -29.94 21.61 0.43
C ALA A 32 -30.68 20.76 1.47
N ASN A 33 -30.09 19.62 1.83
CA ASN A 33 -30.54 18.85 2.99
C ASN A 33 -30.08 19.57 4.26
N THR A 34 -31.05 20.20 4.92
CA THR A 34 -30.94 20.70 6.29
C THR A 34 -30.56 19.55 7.23
N PRO A 35 -29.45 19.62 7.99
CA PRO A 35 -29.16 18.62 9.00
C PRO A 35 -30.16 18.76 10.15
N GLN A 36 -31.16 17.87 10.19
CA GLN A 36 -31.92 17.62 11.40
C GLN A 36 -30.96 17.07 12.47
N ALA A 37 -30.92 17.73 13.62
CA ALA A 37 -30.19 17.30 14.80
C ALA A 37 -30.76 15.96 15.32
N ALA A 38 -30.30 14.87 14.71
CA ALA A 38 -30.47 13.53 15.25
C ALA A 38 -29.62 13.43 16.51
N SER A 39 -30.29 13.34 17.66
CA SER A 39 -29.73 13.00 18.95
C SER A 39 -28.85 11.76 18.80
N LEU A 40 -27.53 11.97 18.80
CA LEU A 40 -26.53 10.92 18.79
C LEU A 40 -26.65 10.19 20.12
N ARG A 41 -27.37 9.06 20.11
CA ARG A 41 -27.06 7.97 21.03
C ARG A 41 -25.60 7.63 20.79
N GLN A 42 -24.73 8.20 21.62
CA GLN A 42 -23.32 7.92 21.67
C GLN A 42 -23.19 6.43 21.98
N LYS A 43 -23.01 5.62 20.93
CA LYS A 43 -22.68 4.21 21.06
C LYS A 43 -21.46 4.16 21.98
N PRO A 44 -21.48 3.36 23.07
CA PRO A 44 -20.40 3.34 24.03
C PRO A 44 -19.09 3.18 23.26
N ASN A 45 -18.18 4.12 23.54
CA ASN A 45 -16.87 4.25 22.94
C ASN A 45 -16.34 2.87 22.61
N ALA A 46 -16.30 2.53 21.32
CA ALA A 46 -15.41 1.48 20.85
C ALA A 46 -14.06 1.91 21.41
N ALA A 47 -13.56 1.16 22.39
CA ALA A 47 -12.20 1.33 22.88
C ALA A 47 -11.36 1.48 21.62
N THR A 48 -10.71 2.63 21.45
CA THR A 48 -9.86 2.89 20.30
C THR A 48 -8.84 1.77 20.33
N ALA A 49 -9.07 0.74 19.52
CA ALA A 49 -8.18 -0.39 19.44
C ALA A 49 -6.85 0.24 19.08
N ALA A 50 -5.88 0.13 19.99
CA ALA A 50 -4.56 0.68 19.74
C ALA A 50 -4.03 -0.03 18.50
N ASN A 51 -4.04 0.68 17.37
CA ASN A 51 -3.55 0.12 16.12
C ASN A 51 -2.07 -0.20 16.34
N PRO A 52 -1.63 -1.47 16.18
CA PRO A 52 -0.23 -1.81 16.36
C PRO A 52 0.62 -0.97 15.42
N THR A 53 1.62 -0.29 15.99
CA THR A 53 2.65 0.44 15.25
C THR A 53 4.03 -0.10 15.61
N GLN A 54 4.95 -0.07 14.65
CA GLN A 54 6.32 -0.56 14.80
C GLN A 54 7.24 0.34 14.00
N ARG A 55 8.20 0.95 14.68
CA ARG A 55 9.22 1.79 14.05
C ARG A 55 10.56 1.08 14.08
N CYS A 56 11.23 1.02 12.93
CA CYS A 56 12.56 0.44 12.79
C CYS A 56 13.52 1.46 12.20
N GLN A 57 14.71 1.56 12.76
CA GLN A 57 15.79 2.38 12.23
C GLN A 57 16.79 1.53 11.46
N ALA A 58 17.31 2.07 10.36
CA ALA A 58 18.42 1.46 9.65
C ALA A 58 19.68 1.51 10.51
N ALA A 59 20.36 0.36 10.64
CA ALA A 59 21.70 0.37 11.21
C ALA A 59 22.69 0.95 10.17
N PRO A 60 23.61 1.83 10.58
CA PRO A 60 24.62 2.40 9.68
C PRO A 60 25.40 1.30 8.93
N GLY A 61 25.55 1.45 7.61
CA GLY A 61 26.31 0.51 6.79
C GLY A 61 25.60 -0.79 6.41
N GLN A 62 24.30 -0.94 6.71
CA GLN A 62 23.53 -2.07 6.22
C GLN A 62 23.04 -1.85 4.78
N TYR A 63 23.30 -2.84 3.92
CA TYR A 63 22.85 -2.86 2.53
C TYR A 63 21.36 -3.17 2.38
N ARG A 64 20.67 -3.50 3.48
CA ARG A 64 19.23 -3.72 3.50
C ARG A 64 18.66 -3.15 4.78
N THR A 65 17.79 -2.16 4.65
CA THR A 65 16.95 -1.71 5.74
C THR A 65 15.61 -2.39 5.60
N GLY A 66 15.17 -3.05 6.66
CA GLY A 66 13.84 -3.67 6.72
C GLY A 66 13.19 -3.42 8.06
N CYS A 67 11.87 -3.34 8.06
CA CYS A 67 11.04 -3.31 9.25
C CYS A 67 10.01 -4.43 9.17
N MET A 68 9.76 -5.07 10.30
CA MET A 68 8.87 -6.21 10.40
C MET A 68 7.92 -6.01 11.57
N MET A 69 6.63 -6.23 11.32
CA MET A 69 5.58 -6.25 12.33
C MET A 69 4.81 -7.57 12.24
N GLN A 70 4.47 -8.17 13.38
CA GLN A 70 3.69 -9.40 13.46
C GLN A 70 2.28 -9.12 13.96
N PHE A 71 1.30 -9.80 13.37
CA PHE A 71 -0.12 -9.76 13.74
C PHE A 71 -0.56 -11.17 14.12
N PRO A 72 -0.50 -11.52 15.41
CA PRO A 72 -1.04 -12.79 15.85
C PRO A 72 -2.57 -12.78 15.83
N ASP A 73 -3.18 -13.94 15.60
CA ASP A 73 -4.61 -14.20 15.81
C ASP A 73 -5.55 -13.23 15.08
N PHE A 74 -5.22 -12.84 13.85
CA PHE A 74 -6.11 -12.01 13.04
C PHE A 74 -7.40 -12.79 12.73
N PRO A 75 -8.59 -12.23 12.97
CA PRO A 75 -9.86 -12.96 12.89
C PRO A 75 -10.39 -13.19 11.47
N GLY A 76 -9.72 -12.65 10.46
CA GLY A 76 -10.24 -12.60 9.09
C GLY A 76 -10.93 -11.27 8.77
N GLY A 77 -11.02 -10.93 7.49
CA GLY A 77 -11.67 -9.72 6.99
C GLY A 77 -10.71 -8.81 6.22
N THR A 78 -10.61 -7.56 6.67
CA THR A 78 -9.85 -6.51 5.99
C THR A 78 -8.72 -6.02 6.90
N ILE A 79 -7.52 -5.91 6.35
CA ILE A 79 -6.37 -5.29 7.02
C ILE A 79 -6.07 -3.98 6.29
N ALA A 80 -6.09 -2.87 7.01
CA ALA A 80 -5.53 -1.62 6.53
C ALA A 80 -4.10 -1.47 7.04
N ILE A 81 -3.20 -1.09 6.15
CA ILE A 81 -1.76 -0.95 6.38
C ILE A 81 -1.41 0.51 6.17
N ASP A 82 -0.65 1.08 7.09
CA ASP A 82 -0.07 2.41 6.98
C ASP A 82 1.45 2.27 7.01
N ILE A 83 2.14 2.94 6.10
CA ILE A 83 3.61 2.99 6.11
C ILE A 83 4.05 4.43 5.93
N ASP A 84 4.93 4.84 6.83
CA ASP A 84 5.72 6.06 6.71
C ASP A 84 7.20 5.66 6.70
N ALA A 85 8.01 6.37 5.93
CA ALA A 85 9.42 6.06 5.81
C ALA A 85 10.21 7.33 5.47
N ASP A 86 11.46 7.36 5.89
CA ASP A 86 12.40 8.41 5.48
C ASP A 86 13.54 7.77 4.68
N GLY A 87 13.72 8.27 3.47
CA GLY A 87 14.81 7.89 2.61
C GLY A 87 14.60 8.26 1.16
N ASN A 88 15.30 7.57 0.28
CA ASN A 88 15.25 7.81 -1.16
C ASN A 88 15.23 6.49 -1.92
N GLY A 89 14.45 6.46 -3.00
CA GLY A 89 14.39 5.39 -3.97
C GLY A 89 13.31 4.35 -3.67
N PRO A 90 13.31 3.25 -4.44
CA PRO A 90 12.26 2.27 -4.38
C PRO A 90 12.33 1.46 -3.08
N ALA A 91 11.16 1.25 -2.50
CA ALA A 91 10.92 0.32 -1.42
C ALA A 91 9.76 -0.60 -1.79
N HIS A 92 9.64 -1.66 -1.01
CA HIS A 92 8.62 -2.67 -1.20
C HIS A 92 8.09 -3.06 0.17
N TRP A 93 6.78 -3.29 0.25
CA TRP A 93 6.21 -3.98 1.40
C TRP A 93 5.38 -5.17 0.95
N GLN A 94 5.34 -6.16 1.83
CA GLN A 94 4.57 -7.39 1.63
C GLN A 94 3.97 -7.83 2.97
N LEU A 95 2.74 -8.30 2.89
CA LEU A 95 2.05 -9.01 3.95
C LEU A 95 2.15 -10.51 3.66
N ARG A 96 2.64 -11.28 4.64
CA ARG A 96 2.85 -12.73 4.53
C ARG A 96 2.06 -13.48 5.59
N ARG A 97 1.56 -14.67 5.27
CA ARG A 97 1.11 -15.61 6.30
C ARG A 97 2.30 -16.23 7.00
N ARG A 98 2.27 -16.30 8.33
CA ARG A 98 3.38 -16.74 9.20
C ARG A 98 3.98 -18.09 8.80
N TRP A 99 3.15 -19.03 8.35
CA TRP A 99 3.56 -20.42 8.12
C TRP A 99 3.83 -20.77 6.64
N GLY A 100 3.58 -19.87 5.69
CA GLY A 100 3.51 -20.25 4.28
C GLY A 100 4.55 -19.64 3.35
N TYR A 101 5.37 -18.68 3.78
CA TYR A 101 6.06 -17.72 2.88
C TYR A 101 5.14 -17.05 1.84
N GLN A 102 3.83 -17.31 1.91
CA GLN A 102 2.85 -16.88 0.94
C GLN A 102 2.62 -15.40 1.14
N VAL A 103 3.02 -14.62 0.14
CA VAL A 103 2.66 -13.22 0.01
C VAL A 103 1.18 -13.16 -0.37
N VAL A 104 0.41 -12.44 0.42
CA VAL A 104 -1.05 -12.31 0.29
C VAL A 104 -1.45 -10.91 -0.17
N CYS A 105 -0.56 -9.93 0.00
CA CYS A 105 -0.74 -8.55 -0.40
C CYS A 105 0.66 -7.91 -0.46
N GLU A 106 0.97 -7.13 -1.50
CA GLU A 106 2.27 -6.46 -1.65
C GLU A 106 2.15 -5.23 -2.54
N ILE A 107 3.08 -4.29 -2.39
CA ILE A 107 3.21 -3.15 -3.29
C ILE A 107 4.64 -2.61 -3.30
N ASP A 108 5.01 -2.00 -4.42
CA ASP A 108 6.18 -1.13 -4.51
C ASP A 108 5.77 0.32 -4.25
N PHE A 109 6.63 1.08 -3.57
CA PHE A 109 6.44 2.51 -3.29
C PHE A 109 7.77 3.26 -3.32
N GLN A 110 7.71 4.59 -3.30
CA GLN A 110 8.89 5.46 -3.23
C GLN A 110 9.07 5.97 -1.80
N LEU A 111 10.29 5.93 -1.28
CA LEU A 111 10.60 6.36 0.08
C LEU A 111 10.48 7.87 0.30
N GLU A 112 10.55 8.67 -0.77
CA GLU A 112 10.32 10.12 -0.70
C GLU A 112 8.85 10.49 -0.69
N ALA A 113 7.95 9.52 -0.91
CA ALA A 113 6.52 9.78 -0.85
C ALA A 113 6.08 10.06 0.60
N PRO A 114 5.11 10.95 0.82
CA PRO A 114 4.51 11.11 2.14
C PRO A 114 3.86 9.81 2.59
N ALA A 115 3.61 9.67 3.90
CA ALA A 115 2.94 8.51 4.49
C ALA A 115 1.76 8.01 3.64
N GLN A 116 1.73 6.70 3.39
CA GLN A 116 0.78 6.05 2.49
C GLN A 116 0.01 4.96 3.23
N SER A 117 -1.21 4.68 2.75
CA SER A 117 -2.08 3.65 3.30
C SER A 117 -2.63 2.73 2.19
N TRP A 118 -2.77 1.45 2.52
CA TRP A 118 -3.34 0.44 1.65
C TRP A 118 -4.33 -0.45 2.39
N VAL A 119 -5.14 -1.18 1.64
CA VAL A 119 -6.17 -2.07 2.19
C VAL A 119 -6.10 -3.43 1.50
N CYS A 120 -5.94 -4.48 2.29
CA CYS A 120 -5.98 -5.87 1.85
C CYS A 120 -7.30 -6.49 2.32
N ASN A 121 -8.17 -6.85 1.38
CA ASN A 121 -9.51 -7.38 1.66
C ASN A 121 -9.55 -8.91 1.55
N GLY A 122 -10.52 -9.54 2.21
CA GLY A 122 -10.76 -10.98 2.10
C GLY A 122 -9.65 -11.85 2.70
N MET A 123 -8.93 -11.29 3.67
CA MET A 123 -7.86 -11.97 4.39
C MET A 123 -8.50 -13.02 5.31
N PRO A 124 -8.11 -14.31 5.26
CA PRO A 124 -8.64 -15.29 6.21
C PRO A 124 -8.07 -15.12 7.61
N ALA A 125 -8.67 -15.81 8.58
CA ALA A 125 -8.14 -15.86 9.94
C ALA A 125 -6.80 -16.60 9.96
N ASP A 126 -5.73 -15.93 10.41
CA ASP A 126 -4.37 -16.49 10.46
C ASP A 126 -3.43 -15.57 11.27
N ASN A 127 -2.16 -15.96 11.39
CA ASN A 127 -1.08 -15.10 11.83
C ASN A 127 -0.40 -14.47 10.61
N TYR A 128 -0.21 -13.16 10.64
CA TYR A 128 0.42 -12.42 9.55
C TYR A 128 1.70 -11.73 9.98
N THR A 129 2.55 -11.45 9.00
CA THR A 129 3.75 -10.63 9.17
C THR A 129 3.81 -9.60 8.06
N LEU A 130 3.85 -8.32 8.41
CA LEU A 130 4.13 -7.21 7.49
C LEU A 130 5.63 -6.98 7.46
N HIS A 131 6.21 -6.97 6.26
CA HIS A 131 7.59 -6.61 6.02
C HIS A 131 7.61 -5.41 5.08
N ALA A 132 8.30 -4.34 5.45
CA ALA A 132 8.70 -3.28 4.54
C ALA A 132 10.22 -3.26 4.45
N PHE A 133 10.78 -3.08 3.25
CA PHE A 133 12.22 -3.04 3.06
C PHE A 133 12.59 -2.30 1.78
N SER A 134 13.84 -1.86 1.69
CA SER A 134 14.44 -1.38 0.44
C SER A 134 15.55 -2.34 -0.02
N TRP A 135 15.55 -2.69 -1.31
CA TRP A 135 16.51 -3.65 -1.88
C TRP A 135 17.90 -3.05 -2.11
N HIS A 136 17.96 -1.74 -2.34
CA HIS A 136 19.16 -0.99 -2.61
C HIS A 136 18.99 0.35 -1.92
N PRO A 137 19.12 0.42 -0.59
CA PRO A 137 19.15 1.72 0.05
C PRO A 137 20.35 2.45 -0.58
N PRO A 138 20.17 3.55 -1.35
CA PRO A 138 21.20 4.58 -1.30
C PRO A 138 21.40 4.90 0.19
N SER A 139 22.52 5.51 0.56
CA SER A 139 22.90 5.81 1.95
C SER A 139 21.89 6.66 2.77
N GLY A 140 20.63 6.81 2.34
CA GLY A 140 19.59 7.65 2.91
C GLY A 140 18.37 6.96 3.50
N VAL A 141 18.16 5.63 3.45
CA VAL A 141 17.02 5.05 4.19
C VAL A 141 17.33 5.07 5.68
N THR A 142 16.65 5.91 6.45
CA THR A 142 16.96 6.11 7.87
C THR A 142 15.99 5.35 8.77
N TRP A 143 14.71 5.28 8.43
CA TRP A 143 13.71 4.55 9.21
C TRP A 143 12.46 4.17 8.39
N PHE A 144 11.76 3.18 8.91
CA PHE A 144 10.38 2.83 8.53
C PHE A 144 9.51 2.87 9.79
N GLU A 145 8.28 3.33 9.64
CA GLU A 145 7.21 3.23 10.62
C GLU A 145 6.04 2.49 9.96
N LEU A 146 5.68 1.36 10.55
CA LEU A 146 4.62 0.50 10.08
C LEU A 146 3.43 0.63 11.02
N GLY A 147 2.23 0.65 10.47
CA GLY A 147 0.97 0.56 11.18
C GLY A 147 0.07 -0.48 10.50
N ALA A 148 -0.73 -1.18 11.30
CA ALA A 148 -1.87 -1.90 10.74
C ALA A 148 -3.09 -1.82 11.65
N ARG A 149 -4.27 -2.01 11.06
CA ARG A 149 -5.54 -2.02 11.77
C ARG A 149 -6.53 -2.96 11.09
N TRP A 150 -7.42 -3.54 11.87
CA TRP A 150 -8.48 -4.44 11.41
C TRP A 150 -9.72 -4.40 12.32
#